data_AF-A0A7W1NBI7-F1
#
_entry.id   AF-A0A7W1NBI7-F1
#
_cell.length_a   1.000
_cell.length_b   1.000
_cell.length_c   1.000
_cell.angle_alpha   90.00
_cell.angle_beta   90.00
_cell.angle_gamma   90.00
#
_symmetry.space_group_name_H-M   'P 1'
#
loop_
_entity.id
_entity.type
_entity.pdbx_description
1 polymer ?
#
loop_
_entity_poly.entity_id
_entity_poly.type
_entity_poly.pdbx_seq_one_letter_code
_entity_poly.pdbx_strand_id
1 'polypeptide(L)'
;PERPFDRERFLAAVKAAHDEHGFVSIVCGEGITYADGTPVSASRVTDTFANVEFGAMGGTSAAMMLHRMIGETFGWRGEFQITESLQMSADDRSLKLDHAEAYACGRQAVKLALTGKNGVMVTVLRASKPGRPYRAAFGTIPLKEVAVHARPMDDRLISANGMDVTRAFIDYARPLVGELPAYASLNLAKAKPAKLAKPAAKPKSARGSRA
;
A
#
# COMPACT_ATOMS: atom_id res chain seq x y z
N PRO A 1 2.54 -5.78 -2.56
CA PRO A 1 3.32 -6.96 -2.10
C PRO A 1 3.64 -7.95 -3.23
N GLU A 2 2.77 -7.97 -4.25
CA GLU A 2 2.75 -8.84 -5.42
C GLU A 2 3.90 -8.60 -6.40
N ARG A 3 4.67 -7.52 -6.22
CA ARG A 3 5.84 -7.18 -7.01
C ARG A 3 7.03 -6.98 -6.08
N PRO A 4 8.18 -7.62 -6.39
CA PRO A 4 9.38 -7.39 -5.61
C PRO A 4 9.83 -5.94 -5.78
N PHE A 5 10.24 -5.34 -4.67
CA PHE A 5 10.80 -4.01 -4.62
C PHE A 5 12.19 -4.00 -5.27
N ASP A 6 12.35 -3.11 -6.25
CA ASP A 6 13.62 -2.81 -6.91
C ASP A 6 13.97 -1.35 -6.62
N ARG A 7 15.05 -1.15 -5.89
CA ARG A 7 15.48 0.18 -5.43
C ARG A 7 15.75 1.13 -6.59
N GLU A 8 16.45 0.68 -7.63
CA GLU A 8 16.88 1.55 -8.73
C GLU A 8 15.69 1.95 -9.60
N ARG A 9 14.80 1.00 -9.91
CA ARG A 9 13.55 1.28 -10.63
C ARG A 9 12.64 2.22 -9.84
N PHE A 10 12.54 2.02 -8.52
CA PHE A 10 11.78 2.89 -7.64
C PHE A 10 12.31 4.32 -7.64
N LEU A 11 13.62 4.51 -7.42
CA LEU A 11 14.24 5.84 -7.41
C LEU A 11 14.12 6.54 -8.76
N ALA A 12 14.24 5.80 -9.87
CA ALA A 12 14.02 6.35 -11.21
C ALA A 12 12.57 6.86 -11.41
N ALA A 13 11.57 6.09 -10.97
CA ALA A 13 10.16 6.48 -11.05
C ALA A 13 9.84 7.68 -10.14
N VAL A 14 10.38 7.68 -8.92
CA VAL A 14 10.29 8.83 -7.98
C VAL A 14 10.88 10.08 -8.62
N LYS A 15 12.05 9.96 -9.26
CA LYS A 15 12.67 11.08 -9.95
C LYS A 15 11.82 11.60 -11.10
N ALA A 16 11.31 10.71 -11.94
CA ALA A 16 10.46 11.09 -13.07
C ALA A 16 9.20 11.84 -12.61
N ALA A 17 8.50 11.31 -11.59
CA ALA A 17 7.30 11.96 -11.04
C ALA A 17 7.60 13.34 -10.45
N HIS A 18 8.72 13.48 -9.74
CA HIS A 18 9.14 14.76 -9.18
C HIS A 18 9.56 15.76 -10.26
N ASP A 19 10.30 15.34 -11.30
CA ASP A 19 10.68 16.21 -12.41
C ASP A 19 9.45 16.74 -13.16
N GLU A 20 8.41 15.90 -13.31
CA GLU A 20 7.17 16.26 -13.99
C GLU A 20 6.26 17.17 -13.15
N HIS A 21 6.05 16.82 -11.87
CA HIS A 21 5.02 17.46 -11.04
C HIS A 21 5.58 18.41 -9.97
N GLY A 22 6.89 18.37 -9.71
CA GLY A 22 7.55 19.11 -8.63
C GLY A 22 7.38 18.50 -7.24
N PHE A 23 6.69 17.36 -7.12
CA PHE A 23 6.53 16.56 -5.91
C PHE A 23 6.23 15.10 -6.28
N VAL A 24 6.27 14.21 -5.29
CA VAL A 24 5.85 12.82 -5.42
C VAL A 24 5.01 12.43 -4.20
N SER A 25 3.93 11.67 -4.41
CA SER A 25 3.15 11.04 -3.35
C SER A 25 3.23 9.53 -3.53
N ILE A 26 3.51 8.80 -2.45
CA ILE A 26 3.81 7.38 -2.48
C ILE A 26 2.90 6.68 -1.48
N VAL A 27 2.13 5.71 -1.96
CA VAL A 27 1.36 4.77 -1.14
C VAL A 27 2.06 3.42 -1.20
N CYS A 28 2.42 2.88 -0.04
CA CYS A 28 3.08 1.59 0.06
C CYS A 28 2.34 0.67 1.04
N GLY A 29 2.16 -0.58 0.66
CA GLY A 29 1.73 -1.62 1.60
C GLY A 29 2.87 -1.98 2.55
N GLU A 30 2.56 -2.35 3.79
CA GLU A 30 3.55 -2.77 4.79
C GLU A 30 4.36 -4.01 4.36
N GLY A 31 3.71 -4.92 3.64
CA GLY A 31 4.27 -6.20 3.20
C GLY A 31 5.07 -6.14 1.90
N ILE A 32 5.64 -5.00 1.52
CA ILE A 32 6.55 -4.96 0.35
C ILE A 32 7.88 -5.67 0.69
N THR A 33 8.35 -6.49 -0.22
CA THR A 33 9.56 -7.31 -0.05
C THR A 33 10.51 -7.12 -1.21
N TYR A 34 11.80 -7.35 -1.00
CA TYR A 34 12.77 -7.52 -2.08
C TYR A 34 12.56 -8.85 -2.81
N ALA A 35 13.30 -9.08 -3.90
CA ALA A 35 13.20 -10.30 -4.72
C ALA A 35 13.51 -11.59 -3.95
N ASP A 36 14.29 -11.50 -2.87
CA ASP A 36 14.62 -12.63 -1.98
C ASP A 36 13.54 -12.90 -0.92
N GLY A 37 12.46 -12.11 -0.90
CA GLY A 37 11.39 -12.20 0.09
C GLY A 37 11.65 -11.43 1.38
N THR A 38 12.84 -10.83 1.56
CA THR A 38 13.13 -10.00 2.73
C THR A 38 12.24 -8.76 2.70
N PRO A 39 11.55 -8.38 3.80
CA PRO A 39 10.77 -7.15 3.83
C PRO A 39 11.63 -5.91 3.64
N VAL A 40 11.09 -4.94 2.90
CA VAL A 40 11.72 -3.61 2.84
C VAL A 40 11.68 -2.92 4.19
N SER A 41 10.68 -3.23 5.02
CA SER A 41 10.56 -2.74 6.38
C SER A 41 11.54 -3.38 7.37
N ALA A 42 12.24 -4.46 7.01
CA ALA A 42 13.00 -5.25 7.97
C ALA A 42 14.06 -4.40 8.68
N SER A 43 13.88 -4.23 9.99
CA SER A 43 14.99 -3.87 10.87
C SER A 43 15.95 -5.07 10.98
N ARG A 44 17.23 -4.85 11.31
CA ARG A 44 18.17 -5.95 11.61
C ARG A 44 17.85 -6.70 12.92
N VAL A 45 16.67 -6.49 13.52
CA VAL A 45 16.20 -7.10 14.77
C VAL A 45 15.01 -8.00 14.47
N THR A 46 15.15 -9.29 14.79
CA THR A 46 14.11 -10.33 14.67
C THR A 46 13.35 -10.49 15.99
N ASP A 47 12.04 -10.76 15.93
CA ASP A 47 11.23 -11.08 17.12
C ASP A 47 11.55 -12.47 17.69
N THR A 48 10.98 -12.79 18.85
CA THR A 48 11.22 -14.06 19.58
C THR A 48 10.45 -15.26 18.99
N PHE A 49 9.59 -15.05 17.98
CA PHE A 49 8.73 -16.08 17.39
C PHE A 49 9.09 -16.45 15.95
N ALA A 50 10.17 -15.88 15.41
CA ALA A 50 10.67 -16.12 14.04
C ALA A 50 9.66 -15.79 12.94
N ASN A 51 8.61 -15.01 13.25
CA ASN A 51 7.75 -14.43 12.24
C ASN A 51 8.38 -13.14 11.74
N VAL A 52 8.22 -12.89 10.45
CA VAL A 52 8.64 -11.63 9.85
C VAL A 52 7.66 -10.55 10.30
N GLU A 53 8.06 -9.75 11.27
CA GLU A 53 7.24 -8.64 11.78
C GLU A 53 7.21 -7.50 10.73
N PHE A 54 6.09 -7.38 10.04
CA PHE A 54 5.80 -6.25 9.16
C PHE A 54 5.20 -5.14 10.02
N GLY A 55 6.00 -4.21 10.56
CA GLY A 55 5.34 -3.10 11.27
C GLY A 55 6.22 -2.16 12.08
N ALA A 56 5.69 -0.93 12.22
CA ALA A 56 6.23 0.19 12.99
C ALA A 56 6.47 -0.14 14.47
N MET A 57 5.81 -1.19 14.98
CA MET A 57 5.97 -1.71 16.34
C MET A 57 7.40 -2.19 16.63
N GLY A 58 8.10 -2.72 15.61
CA GLY A 58 9.53 -3.06 15.67
C GLY A 58 10.46 -1.87 15.42
N GLY A 59 9.94 -0.63 15.44
CA GLY A 59 10.71 0.59 15.21
C GLY A 59 11.08 0.86 13.75
N THR A 60 10.50 0.12 12.79
CA THR A 60 10.76 0.27 11.35
C THR A 60 9.51 0.14 10.49
N SER A 61 9.48 0.75 9.30
CA SER A 61 8.35 0.60 8.38
C SER A 61 8.80 0.76 6.93
N ALA A 62 8.03 0.19 6.00
CA ALA A 62 8.25 0.39 4.57
C ALA A 62 8.29 1.89 4.23
N ALA A 63 7.30 2.66 4.71
CA ALA A 63 7.22 4.10 4.46
C ALA A 63 8.47 4.86 4.94
N MET A 64 8.97 4.55 6.14
CA MET A 64 10.18 5.17 6.67
C MET A 64 11.43 4.79 5.87
N MET A 65 11.56 3.53 5.46
CA MET A 65 12.69 3.08 4.65
C MET A 65 12.69 3.73 3.28
N LEU A 66 11.54 3.81 2.60
CA LEU A 66 11.41 4.49 1.31
C LEU A 66 11.70 6.00 1.45
N HIS A 67 11.18 6.65 2.50
CA HIS A 67 11.45 8.06 2.77
C HIS A 67 12.95 8.34 2.97
N ARG A 68 13.63 7.51 3.78
CA ARG A 68 15.09 7.59 3.97
C ARG A 68 15.85 7.41 2.65
N MET A 69 15.50 6.39 1.85
CA MET A 69 16.16 6.13 0.55
C MET A 69 16.07 7.33 -0.38
N ILE A 70 14.90 7.98 -0.45
CA ILE A 70 14.69 9.19 -1.27
C ILE A 70 15.52 10.35 -0.74
N GLY A 71 15.49 10.58 0.58
CA GLY A 71 16.25 11.65 1.23
C GLY A 71 17.77 11.50 1.04
N GLU A 72 18.31 10.30 1.22
CA GLU A 72 19.74 10.00 1.04
C GLU A 72 20.17 10.12 -0.43
N THR A 73 19.32 9.71 -1.37
CA THR A 73 19.66 9.71 -2.80
C THR A 73 19.58 11.12 -3.41
N PHE A 74 18.52 11.87 -3.09
CA PHE A 74 18.21 13.13 -3.78
C PHE A 74 18.37 14.37 -2.90
N GLY A 75 18.52 14.22 -1.58
CA GLY A 75 18.56 15.35 -0.64
C GLY A 75 17.22 16.10 -0.52
N TRP A 76 16.11 15.46 -0.90
CA TRP A 76 14.78 16.07 -0.87
C TRP A 76 14.16 16.03 0.52
N ARG A 77 13.44 17.09 0.87
CA ARG A 77 12.57 17.10 2.05
C ARG A 77 11.27 16.39 1.70
N GLY A 78 10.79 15.56 2.62
CA GLY A 78 9.47 14.95 2.55
C GLY A 78 8.99 14.57 3.94
N GLU A 79 7.75 14.08 4.01
CA GLU A 79 7.13 13.56 5.23
C GLU A 79 6.47 12.22 4.90
N PHE A 80 6.28 11.37 5.91
CA PHE A 80 5.55 10.11 5.76
C PHE A 80 4.60 9.93 6.95
N GLN A 81 3.56 9.14 6.74
CA GLN A 81 2.59 8.77 7.78
C GLN A 81 2.41 7.25 7.76
N ILE A 82 2.23 6.67 8.94
CA ILE A 82 1.88 5.27 9.11
C ILE A 82 0.47 5.27 9.71
N THR A 83 -0.50 4.78 8.94
CA THR A 83 -1.92 4.88 9.30
C THR A 83 -2.35 3.83 10.31
N GLU A 84 -1.63 2.70 10.41
CA GLU A 84 -1.92 1.59 11.33
C GLU A 84 -3.42 1.24 11.32
N SER A 85 -4.03 1.12 12.51
CA SER A 85 -5.43 0.77 12.68
C SER A 85 -6.43 1.84 12.24
N LEU A 86 -6.00 3.09 12.00
CA LEU A 86 -6.94 4.18 11.68
C LEU A 86 -7.75 3.89 10.43
N GLN A 87 -7.13 3.31 9.39
CA GLN A 87 -7.83 2.96 8.16
C GLN A 87 -8.78 1.77 8.31
N MET A 88 -8.59 0.92 9.33
CA MET A 88 -9.41 -0.26 9.60
C MET A 88 -10.60 0.06 10.52
N SER A 89 -10.53 1.16 11.27
CA SER A 89 -11.54 1.57 12.26
C SER A 89 -12.23 2.90 11.92
N ALA A 90 -12.05 3.42 10.71
CA ALA A 90 -12.62 4.69 10.25
C ALA A 90 -14.12 4.57 9.87
N ASP A 91 -14.97 4.21 10.84
CA ASP A 91 -16.42 4.09 10.62
C ASP A 91 -17.06 5.43 10.21
N ASP A 92 -16.44 6.56 10.60
CA ASP A 92 -16.81 7.92 10.17
C ASP A 92 -16.68 8.13 8.66
N ARG A 93 -15.95 7.25 7.96
CA ARG A 93 -15.74 7.26 6.50
C ARG A 93 -16.23 5.98 5.82
N SER A 94 -16.93 5.13 6.55
CA SER A 94 -17.48 3.87 6.03
C SER A 94 -18.56 4.12 4.98
N LEU A 95 -18.80 3.12 4.13
CA LEU A 95 -19.85 3.16 3.14
C LEU A 95 -21.07 2.38 3.62
N LYS A 96 -22.27 2.94 3.38
CA LYS A 96 -23.53 2.20 3.57
C LYS A 96 -23.54 0.85 2.86
N LEU A 97 -22.84 0.75 1.72
CA LEU A 97 -22.67 -0.50 0.98
C LEU A 97 -21.93 -1.55 1.81
N ASP A 98 -20.80 -1.19 2.40
CA ASP A 98 -19.96 -2.09 3.19
C ASP A 98 -20.72 -2.58 4.43
N HIS A 99 -21.39 -1.67 5.15
CA HIS A 99 -22.29 -2.04 6.26
C HIS A 99 -23.39 -3.01 5.83
N ALA A 100 -24.04 -2.76 4.68
CA ALA A 100 -25.10 -3.60 4.19
C ALA A 100 -24.61 -5.00 3.80
N GLU A 101 -23.45 -5.10 3.15
CA GLU A 101 -22.84 -6.38 2.77
C GLU A 101 -22.33 -7.16 3.99
N ALA A 102 -21.67 -6.49 4.94
CA ALA A 102 -21.24 -7.10 6.20
C ALA A 102 -22.42 -7.65 7.01
N TYR A 103 -23.50 -6.87 7.12
CA TYR A 103 -24.73 -7.32 7.79
C TYR A 103 -25.39 -8.49 7.06
N ALA A 104 -25.44 -8.45 5.72
CA ALA A 104 -25.98 -9.54 4.92
C ALA A 104 -25.16 -10.84 5.05
N CYS A 105 -23.84 -10.75 5.13
CA CYS A 105 -22.96 -11.89 5.44
C CYS A 105 -23.34 -12.53 6.78
N GLY A 106 -23.48 -11.74 7.84
CA GLY A 106 -23.90 -12.24 9.16
C GLY A 106 -25.27 -12.91 9.14
N ARG A 107 -26.25 -12.29 8.47
CA ARG A 107 -27.59 -12.89 8.28
C ARG A 107 -27.54 -14.21 7.54
N GLN A 108 -26.72 -14.30 6.50
CA GLN A 108 -26.59 -15.53 5.72
C GLN A 108 -25.93 -16.64 6.55
N ALA A 109 -24.91 -16.31 7.35
CA ALA A 109 -24.29 -17.26 8.26
C ALA A 109 -25.30 -17.86 9.26
N VAL A 110 -26.15 -17.02 9.88
CA VAL A 110 -27.21 -17.49 10.79
C VAL A 110 -28.20 -18.42 10.08
N LYS A 111 -28.65 -18.06 8.86
CA LYS A 111 -29.54 -18.93 8.08
C LYS A 111 -28.92 -20.29 7.77
N LEU A 112 -27.64 -20.32 7.40
CA LEU A 112 -26.92 -21.56 7.11
C LEU A 112 -26.87 -22.45 8.35
N ALA A 113 -26.50 -21.88 9.50
CA ALA A 113 -26.48 -22.58 10.79
C ALA A 113 -27.85 -23.16 11.16
N LEU A 114 -28.94 -22.40 11.01
CA LEU A 114 -30.30 -22.87 11.29
C LEU A 114 -30.73 -24.05 10.39
N THR A 115 -30.19 -24.14 9.18
CA THR A 115 -30.41 -25.27 8.27
C THR A 115 -29.45 -26.45 8.49
N GLY A 116 -28.65 -26.42 9.56
CA GLY A 116 -27.68 -27.47 9.88
C GLY A 116 -26.40 -27.46 9.04
N LYS A 117 -26.18 -26.42 8.22
CA LYS A 117 -24.93 -26.28 7.45
C LYS A 117 -23.81 -25.79 8.35
N ASN A 118 -22.65 -26.45 8.27
CA ASN A 118 -21.43 -26.12 9.02
C ASN A 118 -20.21 -26.13 8.08
N GLY A 119 -19.04 -25.73 8.60
CA GLY A 119 -17.77 -25.86 7.87
C GLY A 119 -17.65 -24.98 6.62
N VAL A 120 -18.43 -23.90 6.52
CA VAL A 120 -18.48 -23.01 5.35
C VAL A 120 -18.28 -21.54 5.75
N MET A 121 -17.74 -20.76 4.83
CA MET A 121 -17.66 -19.30 4.88
C MET A 121 -18.66 -18.71 3.88
N VAL A 122 -19.36 -17.64 4.26
CA VAL A 122 -20.19 -16.86 3.32
C VAL A 122 -19.29 -16.09 2.37
N THR A 123 -19.56 -16.17 1.08
CA THR A 123 -18.81 -15.43 0.05
C THR A 123 -19.62 -14.27 -0.49
N VAL A 124 -18.94 -13.16 -0.80
CA VAL A 124 -19.51 -12.03 -1.55
C VAL A 124 -19.03 -12.14 -2.99
N LEU A 125 -19.99 -12.26 -3.91
CA LEU A 125 -19.74 -12.44 -5.34
C LEU A 125 -20.27 -11.22 -6.08
N ARG A 126 -19.43 -10.59 -6.91
CA ARG A 126 -19.88 -9.54 -7.81
C ARG A 126 -20.78 -10.15 -8.88
N ALA A 127 -22.08 -9.87 -8.79
CA ALA A 127 -23.11 -10.37 -9.70
C ALA A 127 -23.38 -9.44 -10.89
N SER A 128 -22.93 -8.19 -10.83
CA SER A 128 -23.05 -7.23 -11.92
C SER A 128 -22.06 -7.50 -13.05
N LYS A 129 -22.53 -7.42 -14.31
CA LYS A 129 -21.66 -7.41 -15.50
C LYS A 129 -20.81 -6.12 -15.54
N PRO A 130 -19.65 -6.13 -16.21
CA PRO A 130 -18.85 -4.92 -16.45
C PRO A 130 -19.70 -3.78 -17.05
N GLY A 131 -19.49 -2.55 -16.57
CA GLY A 131 -20.24 -1.36 -17.01
C GLY A 131 -21.68 -1.25 -16.48
N ARG A 132 -22.15 -2.19 -15.65
CA ARG A 132 -23.47 -2.11 -14.99
C ARG A 132 -23.33 -1.69 -13.53
N PRO A 133 -24.39 -1.11 -12.91
CA PRO A 133 -24.38 -0.81 -11.48
C PRO A 133 -23.99 -2.03 -10.66
N TYR A 134 -23.13 -1.82 -9.68
CA TYR A 134 -22.61 -2.89 -8.83
C TYR A 134 -23.73 -3.59 -8.06
N ARG A 135 -23.64 -4.92 -8.01
CA ARG A 135 -24.51 -5.79 -7.23
C ARG A 135 -23.70 -6.95 -6.67
N ALA A 136 -23.90 -7.24 -5.39
CA ALA A 136 -23.41 -8.44 -4.74
C ALA A 136 -24.46 -9.55 -4.74
N ALA A 137 -23.99 -10.78 -4.84
CA ALA A 137 -24.71 -11.99 -4.49
C ALA A 137 -23.91 -12.73 -3.41
N PHE A 138 -24.61 -13.53 -2.60
CA PHE A 138 -24.01 -14.26 -1.50
C PHE A 138 -23.97 -15.76 -1.82
N GLY A 139 -22.80 -16.36 -1.62
CA GLY A 139 -22.58 -17.78 -1.78
C GLY A 139 -21.99 -18.40 -0.53
N THR A 140 -21.49 -19.63 -0.67
CA THR A 140 -20.72 -20.32 0.36
C THR A 140 -19.54 -21.02 -0.24
N ILE A 141 -18.44 -21.10 0.51
CA ILE A 141 -17.27 -21.91 0.18
C ILE A 141 -16.86 -22.74 1.41
N PRO A 142 -16.40 -23.99 1.25
CA PRO A 142 -15.88 -24.77 2.37
C PRO A 142 -14.68 -24.09 3.04
N LEU A 143 -14.63 -24.11 4.38
CA LEU A 143 -13.52 -23.48 5.13
C LEU A 143 -12.15 -24.06 4.76
N LYS A 144 -12.09 -25.37 4.46
CA LYS A 144 -10.85 -26.04 4.01
C LYS A 144 -10.26 -25.49 2.71
N GLU A 145 -11.07 -24.82 1.88
CA GLU A 145 -10.62 -24.22 0.62
C GLU A 145 -10.09 -22.80 0.79
N VAL A 146 -10.35 -22.16 1.93
CA VAL A 146 -9.96 -20.76 2.19
C VAL A 146 -8.97 -20.60 3.33
N ALA A 147 -8.92 -21.56 4.26
CA ALA A 147 -7.97 -21.52 5.36
C ALA A 147 -6.53 -21.47 4.82
N VAL A 148 -5.77 -20.46 5.25
CA VAL A 148 -4.35 -20.25 4.88
C VAL A 148 -4.14 -19.96 3.38
N HIS A 149 -5.20 -19.79 2.59
CA HIS A 149 -5.12 -19.41 1.19
C HIS A 149 -5.36 -17.90 1.03
N ALA A 150 -4.37 -17.18 0.52
CA ALA A 150 -4.52 -15.79 0.12
C ALA A 150 -4.97 -15.69 -1.35
N ARG A 151 -5.80 -14.69 -1.65
CA ARG A 151 -6.13 -14.33 -3.03
C ARG A 151 -5.20 -13.19 -3.49
N PRO A 152 -4.16 -13.47 -4.29
CA PRO A 152 -3.29 -12.41 -4.79
C PRO A 152 -4.08 -11.46 -5.69
N MET A 153 -3.63 -10.21 -5.76
CA MET A 153 -4.13 -9.28 -6.76
C MET A 153 -3.77 -9.82 -8.16
N ASP A 154 -4.76 -9.84 -9.05
CA ASP A 154 -4.59 -10.27 -10.44
C ASP A 154 -3.63 -9.32 -11.18
N ASP A 155 -2.70 -9.88 -11.95
CA ASP A 155 -1.68 -9.11 -12.68
C ASP A 155 -2.28 -8.04 -13.58
N ARG A 156 -3.49 -8.24 -14.13
CA ARG A 156 -4.16 -7.23 -14.95
C ARG A 156 -4.55 -5.96 -14.19
N LEU A 157 -4.53 -6.01 -12.86
CA LEU A 157 -4.86 -4.88 -11.97
C LEU A 157 -3.61 -4.04 -11.64
N ILE A 158 -2.42 -4.56 -11.91
CA ILE A 158 -1.13 -3.92 -11.64
C ILE A 158 -0.55 -3.43 -12.97
N SER A 159 -0.12 -2.17 -13.01
CA SER A 159 0.50 -1.60 -14.21
C SER A 159 1.80 -2.32 -14.57
N ALA A 160 2.21 -2.21 -15.84
CA ALA A 160 3.41 -2.90 -16.35
C ALA A 160 4.70 -2.50 -15.60
N ASN A 161 4.76 -1.28 -15.05
CA ASN A 161 5.92 -0.82 -14.28
C ASN A 161 5.95 -1.39 -12.84
N GLY A 162 4.85 -1.99 -12.38
CA GLY A 162 4.71 -2.62 -11.07
C GLY A 162 4.50 -1.65 -9.89
N MET A 163 4.35 -0.35 -10.15
CA MET A 163 4.30 0.72 -9.13
C MET A 163 3.01 1.55 -9.17
N ASP A 164 2.09 1.22 -10.07
CA ASP A 164 0.76 1.84 -10.16
C ASP A 164 -0.31 0.80 -10.50
N VAL A 165 -1.57 1.17 -10.41
CA VAL A 165 -2.73 0.35 -10.75
C VAL A 165 -3.19 0.56 -12.19
N THR A 166 -3.82 -0.44 -12.79
CA THR A 166 -4.40 -0.29 -14.14
C THR A 166 -5.80 0.30 -14.09
N ARG A 167 -6.34 0.64 -15.27
CA ARG A 167 -7.75 0.99 -15.41
C ARG A 167 -8.69 -0.12 -14.92
N ALA A 168 -8.30 -1.39 -15.08
CA ALA A 168 -9.10 -2.52 -14.62
C ALA A 168 -9.24 -2.54 -13.08
N PHE A 169 -8.18 -2.17 -12.35
CA PHE A 169 -8.27 -1.98 -10.90
C PHE A 169 -9.21 -0.85 -10.54
N ILE A 170 -9.06 0.30 -11.21
CA ILE A 170 -9.92 1.46 -10.97
C ILE A 170 -11.39 1.10 -11.21
N ASP A 171 -11.72 0.39 -12.29
CA ASP A 171 -13.11 -0.01 -12.56
C ASP A 171 -13.62 -1.08 -11.57
N TYR A 172 -12.73 -1.95 -11.05
CA TYR A 172 -13.06 -2.91 -10.00
C TYR A 172 -13.37 -2.21 -8.66
N ALA A 173 -12.51 -1.30 -8.23
CA ALA A 173 -12.56 -0.64 -6.92
C ALA A 173 -13.60 0.49 -6.86
N ARG A 174 -13.83 1.22 -7.95
CA ARG A 174 -14.71 2.41 -8.00
C ARG A 174 -16.10 2.23 -7.36
N PRO A 175 -16.85 1.14 -7.58
CA PRO A 175 -18.16 0.99 -6.91
C PRO A 175 -18.06 0.54 -5.45
N LEU A 176 -16.88 0.18 -4.97
CA LEU A 176 -16.60 -0.26 -3.59
C LEU A 176 -16.01 0.85 -2.73
N VAL A 177 -15.76 2.03 -3.31
CA VAL A 177 -15.23 3.21 -2.62
C VAL A 177 -16.24 4.37 -2.73
N GLY A 178 -16.21 5.27 -1.75
CA GLY A 178 -17.09 6.44 -1.72
C GLY A 178 -16.55 7.61 -2.53
N GLU A 179 -17.27 8.72 -2.49
CA GLU A 179 -16.77 10.00 -2.97
C GLU A 179 -15.60 10.45 -2.09
N LEU A 180 -14.60 11.07 -2.72
CA LEU A 180 -13.53 11.73 -1.98
C LEU A 180 -14.09 13.00 -1.31
N PRO A 181 -13.65 13.32 -0.09
CA PRO A 181 -13.96 14.61 0.51
C PRO A 181 -13.57 15.75 -0.43
N ALA A 182 -14.37 16.81 -0.45
CA ALA A 182 -14.01 18.04 -1.15
C ALA A 182 -12.88 18.73 -0.39
N TYR A 183 -11.66 18.61 -0.90
CA TYR A 183 -10.50 19.33 -0.36
C TYR A 183 -10.41 20.73 -0.96
N ALA A 184 -9.99 21.71 -0.17
CA ALA A 184 -9.69 23.04 -0.67
C ALA A 184 -8.54 22.96 -1.69
N SER A 185 -8.76 23.51 -2.88
CA SER A 185 -7.70 23.66 -3.89
C SER A 185 -6.92 24.91 -3.57
N LEU A 186 -5.66 24.76 -3.13
CA LEU A 186 -4.77 25.89 -2.96
C LEU A 186 -4.23 26.31 -4.33
N ASN A 187 -4.23 27.61 -4.63
CA ASN A 187 -3.51 28.16 -5.77
C ASN A 187 -2.00 27.99 -5.51
N LEU A 188 -1.41 26.93 -6.06
CA LEU A 188 0.01 26.63 -5.88
C LEU A 188 0.86 27.60 -6.72
N ALA A 189 1.65 28.45 -6.06
CA ALA A 189 2.82 29.04 -6.70
C ALA A 189 3.91 27.96 -6.79
N LYS A 190 4.32 27.56 -8.01
CA LYS A 190 5.42 26.61 -8.19
C LYS A 190 6.65 27.13 -7.46
N ALA A 191 7.12 26.39 -6.45
CA ALA A 191 8.39 26.69 -5.80
C ALA A 191 9.49 26.66 -6.85
N LYS A 192 10.33 27.71 -6.93
CA LYS A 192 11.53 27.66 -7.76
C LYS A 192 12.43 26.58 -7.16
N PRO A 193 12.89 25.58 -7.92
CA PRO A 193 13.77 24.55 -7.39
C PRO A 193 14.99 25.23 -6.78
N ALA A 194 15.23 24.95 -5.50
CA ALA A 194 16.43 25.45 -4.84
C ALA A 194 17.65 24.89 -5.59
N LYS A 195 18.58 25.75 -5.99
CA LYS A 195 19.89 25.28 -6.47
C LYS A 195 20.52 24.53 -5.31
N LEU A 196 20.59 23.20 -5.41
CA LEU A 196 21.31 22.35 -4.47
C LEU A 196 22.71 22.94 -4.29
N ALA A 197 23.07 23.28 -3.05
CA ALA A 197 24.41 23.73 -2.74
C ALA A 197 25.40 22.65 -3.16
N LYS A 198 26.48 23.04 -3.86
CA LYS A 198 27.52 22.09 -4.25
C LYS A 198 28.01 21.34 -3.00
N PRO A 199 28.18 20.01 -3.06
CA PRO A 199 28.72 19.26 -1.93
C PRO A 199 30.05 19.88 -1.51
N ALA A 200 30.22 20.06 -0.20
CA ALA A 200 31.43 20.63 0.38
C ALA A 200 32.64 19.82 -0.12
N ALA A 201 33.69 20.53 -0.55
CA ALA A 201 34.92 19.89 -1.01
C ALA A 201 35.46 18.96 0.08
N LYS A 202 35.80 17.71 -0.31
CA LYS A 202 36.42 16.74 0.61
C LYS A 202 37.62 17.41 1.30
N PRO A 203 37.78 17.27 2.63
CA PRO A 203 38.94 17.80 3.31
C PRO A 203 40.20 17.23 2.67
N LYS A 204 41.13 18.12 2.30
CA LYS A 204 42.43 17.71 1.75
C LYS A 204 43.08 16.78 2.77
N SER A 205 43.39 15.54 2.36
CA SER A 205 44.19 14.63 3.17
C SER A 205 45.48 15.34 3.54
N ALA A 206 45.72 15.54 4.84
CA ALA A 206 46.99 16.04 5.33
C ALA A 206 48.08 15.00 5.00
N ARG A 207 48.78 15.21 3.88
CA ARG A 207 50.05 14.56 3.61
C ARG A 207 51.07 15.14 4.60
N GLY A 208 51.45 14.30 5.56
CA GLY A 208 52.75 14.19 6.23
C GLY A 208 53.56 15.46 6.55
N SER A 209 53.97 15.56 7.81
CA SER A 209 55.37 15.85 8.12
C SER A 209 55.86 14.87 9.17
N ARG A 210 56.75 13.97 8.73
CA ARG A 210 57.71 13.31 9.61
C ARG A 210 58.63 14.39 10.20
N ALA A 211 58.86 14.31 11.51
CA ALA A 211 60.12 14.64 12.17
C ALA A 211 60.18 13.78 13.44
#